data_AF-A0A355D763-F1
#
_entry.id   AF-A0A355D763-F1
#
_cell.length_a   1.000
_cell.length_b   1.000
_cell.length_c   1.000
_cell.angle_alpha   90.00
_cell.angle_beta   90.00
_cell.angle_gamma   90.00
#
_symmetry.space_group_name_H-M   'P 1'
#
loop_
_entity.id
_entity.type
_entity.pdbx_description
1 polymer ?
#
loop_
_entity_poly.entity_id
_entity_poly.type
_entity_poly.pdbx_seq_one_letter_code
_entity_poly.pdbx_strand_id
1 'polypeptide(L)'
;TKALILDACATTAIEELCDRICEELEEVVQNENNTLTSRYSPGYGDLPIDIQKRFLAMLSAEKSIGLTASSNSILIPRKSVTAIVGVVKRENNSIKRISCLQCNKYSNCMFRKGDDRCGN
;
A
#
# COMPACT_ATOMS: atom_id res chain seq x y z
N THR A 1 -22.86 15.21 7.19
CA THR A 1 -22.80 14.65 5.82
C THR A 1 -21.60 15.13 5.02
N LYS A 2 -21.38 16.44 4.83
CA LYS A 2 -20.26 16.96 4.00
C LYS A 2 -18.86 16.46 4.42
N ALA A 3 -18.55 16.46 5.72
CA ALA A 3 -17.27 15.97 6.22
C ALA A 3 -17.01 14.49 5.87
N LEU A 4 -18.03 13.64 6.00
CA LEU A 4 -17.94 12.22 5.64
C LEU A 4 -17.69 12.04 4.13
N ILE A 5 -18.38 12.83 3.30
CA ILE A 5 -18.19 12.79 1.84
C ILE A 5 -16.75 13.18 1.49
N LEU A 6 -16.23 14.27 2.06
CA LEU A 6 -14.85 14.70 1.81
C LEU A 6 -13.83 13.68 2.30
N ASP A 7 -14.06 13.05 3.46
CA ASP A 7 -13.21 11.98 3.99
C ASP A 7 -13.15 10.77 3.05
N ALA A 8 -14.30 10.37 2.49
CA ALA A 8 -14.39 9.31 1.49
C ALA A 8 -13.66 9.71 0.19
N CYS A 9 -13.92 10.92 -0.34
CA CYS A 9 -13.23 11.43 -1.52
C CYS A 9 -11.71 11.47 -1.35
N ALA A 10 -11.21 11.94 -0.20
CA ALA A 10 -9.79 11.98 0.09
C ALA A 10 -9.17 10.57 0.18
N THR A 11 -9.92 9.60 0.69
CA THR A 11 -9.48 8.19 0.72
C THR A 11 -9.33 7.64 -0.69
N THR A 12 -10.37 7.79 -1.52
CA THR A 12 -10.35 7.33 -2.91
C THR A 12 -9.26 8.03 -3.71
N ALA A 13 -9.08 9.34 -3.53
CA ALA A 13 -8.09 10.11 -4.27
C ALA A 13 -6.65 9.64 -3.99
N ILE A 14 -6.33 9.31 -2.74
CA ILE A 14 -4.99 8.82 -2.37
C ILE A 14 -4.74 7.42 -2.92
N GLU A 15 -5.73 6.52 -2.88
CA GLU A 15 -5.56 5.18 -3.46
C GLU A 15 -5.37 5.25 -4.98
N GLU A 16 -6.19 6.03 -5.68
CA GLU A 16 -6.07 6.25 -7.13
C GLU A 16 -4.72 6.87 -7.52
N LEU A 17 -4.19 7.76 -6.68
CA LEU A 17 -2.85 8.31 -6.88
C LEU A 17 -1.78 7.23 -6.73
N CYS A 18 -1.90 6.36 -5.73
CA CYS A 18 -0.92 5.30 -5.52
C CYS A 18 -0.96 4.22 -6.62
N ASP A 19 -2.14 3.90 -7.14
CA ASP A 19 -2.29 2.98 -8.28
C ASP A 19 -1.61 3.56 -9.53
N ARG A 20 -1.86 4.84 -9.86
CA ARG A 20 -1.20 5.52 -10.98
C ARG A 20 0.33 5.57 -10.83
N ILE A 21 0.84 5.89 -9.64
CA ILE A 21 2.30 5.86 -9.39
C ILE A 21 2.87 4.46 -9.62
N CYS A 22 2.16 3.41 -9.18
CA CYS A 22 2.59 2.03 -9.42
C CYS A 22 2.55 1.66 -10.90
N GLU A 23 1.55 2.11 -11.66
CA GLU A 23 1.48 1.91 -13.11
C GLU A 23 2.66 2.60 -13.83
N GLU A 24 2.93 3.87 -13.49
CA GLU A 24 4.08 4.61 -14.03
C GLU A 24 5.42 3.92 -13.70
N LEU A 25 5.60 3.46 -12.46
CA LEU A 25 6.81 2.72 -12.07
C LEU A 25 6.92 1.36 -12.77
N GLU A 26 5.80 0.67 -13.01
CA GLU A 26 5.78 -0.61 -13.73
C GLU A 26 6.28 -0.42 -15.16
N GLU A 27 5.82 0.63 -15.85
CA GLU A 27 6.32 0.98 -17.19
C GLU A 27 7.84 1.23 -17.21
N VAL A 28 8.36 1.91 -16.19
CA VAL A 28 9.80 2.17 -16.06
C VAL A 28 10.60 0.88 -15.90
N VAL A 29 10.21 0.00 -14.96
CA VAL A 29 10.99 -1.22 -14.66
C VAL A 29 10.82 -2.31 -15.73
N GLN A 30 9.73 -2.28 -16.51
CA GLN A 30 9.53 -3.20 -17.62
C GLN A 30 10.58 -3.01 -18.73
N ASN A 31 11.07 -1.79 -18.92
CA ASN A 31 12.17 -1.52 -19.86
C ASN A 31 13.48 -2.24 -19.46
N GLU A 32 13.61 -2.62 -18.19
CA GLU A 32 14.77 -3.35 -17.65
C GLU A 32 14.50 -4.86 -17.49
N ASN A 33 13.43 -5.37 -18.10
CA ASN A 33 12.97 -6.77 -17.97
C ASN A 33 12.64 -7.17 -16.51
N ASN A 34 12.17 -6.21 -15.72
CA ASN A 34 11.69 -6.39 -14.36
C ASN A 34 10.16 -6.17 -14.28
N THR A 35 9.58 -6.45 -13.12
CA THR A 35 8.18 -6.20 -12.78
C THR A 35 8.06 -5.88 -11.28
N LEU A 36 7.01 -5.15 -10.90
CA LEU A 36 6.77 -4.73 -9.52
C LEU A 36 5.93 -5.74 -8.74
N THR A 37 6.28 -5.91 -7.47
CA THR A 37 5.43 -6.63 -6.53
C THR A 37 4.19 -5.82 -6.16
N SER A 38 3.19 -6.47 -5.55
CA SER A 38 2.10 -5.74 -4.90
C SER A 38 2.65 -4.81 -3.81
N ARG A 39 1.98 -3.66 -3.61
CA ARG A 39 2.28 -2.69 -2.55
C ARG A 39 2.20 -3.36 -1.17
N TYR A 40 3.21 -3.13 -0.33
CA TYR A 40 3.27 -3.67 1.02
C TYR A 40 3.53 -2.59 2.06
N SER A 41 2.79 -2.56 3.16
CA SER A 41 2.78 -1.43 4.10
C SER A 41 2.81 -1.89 5.56
N PRO A 42 3.45 -1.14 6.48
CA PRO A 42 3.40 -1.48 7.91
C PRO A 42 1.97 -1.62 8.41
N GLY A 43 1.70 -2.71 9.14
CA GLY A 43 0.36 -3.10 9.60
C GLY A 43 -0.38 -4.06 8.68
N TYR A 44 0.15 -4.37 7.49
CA TYR A 44 -0.38 -5.41 6.61
C TYR A 44 0.47 -6.68 6.69
N GLY A 45 -0.17 -7.84 6.46
CA GLY A 45 0.53 -9.13 6.38
C GLY A 45 1.28 -9.51 7.65
N ASP A 46 2.59 -9.70 7.50
CA ASP A 46 3.60 -9.96 8.52
C ASP A 46 4.45 -8.72 8.89
N LEU A 47 4.17 -7.54 8.32
CA LEU A 47 4.93 -6.31 8.56
C LEU A 47 4.39 -5.56 9.77
N PRO A 48 5.14 -5.48 10.88
CA PRO A 48 4.65 -4.88 12.11
C PRO A 48 4.38 -3.37 11.97
N ILE A 49 3.29 -2.86 12.55
CA ILE A 49 2.88 -1.44 12.45
C ILE A 49 3.81 -0.50 13.24
N ASP A 50 4.51 -0.99 14.25
CA ASP A 50 5.46 -0.24 15.09
C ASP A 50 6.67 0.29 14.30
N ILE A 51 7.01 -0.33 13.16
CA ILE A 51 8.11 0.16 12.32
C ILE A 51 7.78 1.47 11.60
N GLN A 52 6.51 1.88 11.54
CA GLN A 52 6.02 3.02 10.74
C GLN A 52 6.83 4.30 10.97
N LYS A 53 7.17 4.62 12.23
CA LYS A 53 7.96 5.83 12.56
C LYS A 53 9.37 5.76 11.99
N ARG A 54 10.02 4.60 12.10
CA ARG A 54 11.36 4.38 11.57
C ARG A 54 11.36 4.40 10.04
N PHE A 55 10.30 3.86 9.43
CA PHE A 55 10.08 3.91 7.99
C PHE A 55 9.98 5.36 7.48
N LEU A 56 9.16 6.19 8.12
CA LEU A 56 9.04 7.62 7.78
C LEU A 56 10.35 8.38 7.99
N ALA A 57 11.10 8.07 9.06
CA ALA A 57 12.39 8.68 9.32
C ALA A 57 13.42 8.36 8.23
N MET A 58 13.46 7.11 7.76
CA MET A 58 14.34 6.70 6.65
C MET A 58 14.05 7.48 5.37
N LEU A 59 12.77 7.73 5.09
CA LEU A 59 12.33 8.52 3.93
C LEU A 59 12.45 10.04 4.13
N SER A 60 12.85 10.49 5.33
CA SER A 60 12.78 11.90 5.74
C SER A 60 11.40 12.53 5.49
N ALA A 61 10.32 11.73 5.62
CA ALA A 61 8.98 12.09 5.14
C ALA A 61 8.40 13.32 5.86
N GLU A 62 8.67 13.48 7.16
CA GLU A 62 8.25 14.66 7.92
C GLU A 62 8.87 15.94 7.37
N LYS A 63 10.17 15.92 7.07
CA LYS A 63 10.88 17.09 6.53
C LYS A 63 10.48 17.38 5.08
N SER A 64 10.27 16.34 4.28
CA SER A 64 10.01 16.47 2.84
C SER A 64 8.56 16.86 2.54
N ILE A 65 7.59 16.25 3.24
CA ILE A 65 6.16 16.39 2.94
C ILE A 65 5.27 16.57 4.19
N GLY A 66 5.85 16.69 5.39
CA GLY A 66 5.09 16.84 6.63
C GLY A 66 4.37 15.58 7.12
N LEU A 67 4.67 14.40 6.55
CA LEU A 67 4.03 13.15 6.93
C LEU A 67 4.69 12.55 8.17
N THR A 68 3.91 12.38 9.24
CA THR A 68 4.37 11.83 10.53
C THR A 68 3.51 10.65 10.98
N ALA A 69 3.83 10.05 12.13
CA ALA A 69 3.01 9.03 12.76
C ALA A 69 2.82 9.30 14.26
N SER A 70 1.61 9.04 14.75
CA SER A 70 1.22 9.20 16.17
C SER A 70 1.95 8.24 17.11
N SER A 71 1.73 8.35 18.42
CA SER A 71 2.22 7.36 19.41
C SER A 71 1.85 5.92 19.05
N ASN A 72 0.70 5.72 18.41
CA ASN A 72 0.15 4.42 18.04
C ASN A 72 0.43 4.06 16.57
N SER A 73 1.45 4.69 15.96
CA SER A 73 1.88 4.44 14.57
C SER A 73 0.82 4.74 13.49
N ILE A 74 -0.19 5.55 13.79
CA ILE A 74 -1.17 6.01 12.79
C ILE A 74 -0.61 7.25 12.09
N LEU A 75 -0.67 7.24 10.75
CA LEU A 75 -0.23 8.36 9.92
C LEU A 75 -0.99 9.66 10.21
N ILE A 76 -0.26 10.77 10.21
CA ILE A 76 -0.77 12.13 10.34
C ILE A 76 -0.14 12.96 9.22
N PRO A 77 -0.93 13.45 8.24
CA PRO A 77 -2.39 13.30 8.08
C PRO A 77 -2.88 11.85 7.89
N ARG A 78 -4.15 11.58 8.23
CA ARG A 78 -4.72 10.20 8.22
C ARG A 78 -5.00 9.64 6.82
N LYS A 79 -5.21 10.50 5.82
CA LYS A 79 -5.43 10.08 4.41
C LYS A 79 -4.09 10.12 3.71
N SER A 80 -3.25 9.14 4.05
CA SER A 80 -1.89 9.02 3.54
C SER A 80 -1.54 7.55 3.47
N VAL A 81 -0.67 7.20 2.55
CA VAL A 81 -0.21 5.83 2.33
C VAL A 81 1.31 5.84 2.36
N THR A 82 1.88 4.86 3.07
CA THR A 82 3.28 4.47 2.94
C THR A 82 3.31 3.06 2.41
N ALA A 83 4.13 2.78 1.40
CA ALA A 83 4.23 1.45 0.85
C ALA A 83 5.65 1.15 0.38
N ILE A 84 5.95 -0.13 0.34
CA ILE A 84 7.14 -0.76 -0.22
C ILE A 84 6.66 -1.48 -1.46
N VAL A 85 7.41 -1.32 -2.54
CA VAL A 85 7.20 -2.04 -3.80
C VAL A 85 8.52 -2.68 -4.18
N GLY A 86 8.55 -3.99 -4.33
CA GLY A 86 9.73 -4.73 -4.75
C GLY A 86 9.87 -4.71 -6.27
N VAL A 87 11.09 -4.59 -6.77
CA VAL A 87 11.42 -4.79 -8.18
C VAL A 87 12.05 -6.17 -8.30
N VAL A 88 11.46 -7.04 -9.12
CA VAL A 88 11.96 -8.40 -9.35
C VAL A 88 12.08 -8.68 -10.84
N LYS A 89 12.94 -9.63 -11.22
CA LYS A 89 13.05 -10.05 -12.62
C LYS A 89 11.72 -10.59 -13.10
N ARG A 90 11.38 -10.26 -14.34
CA ARG A 90 10.17 -10.77 -15.00
C ARG A 90 10.35 -12.27 -15.29
N GLU A 91 9.90 -13.10 -14.35
CA GLU A 91 9.76 -14.54 -14.57
C GLU A 91 8.36 -14.83 -15.14
N ASN A 92 8.20 -15.97 -15.84
CA ASN A 92 6.95 -16.36 -16.51
C ASN A 92 5.73 -16.51 -15.55
N ASN A 93 5.97 -16.49 -14.24
CA ASN A 93 4.93 -16.36 -13.23
C ASN A 93 4.72 -14.88 -12.93
N SER A 94 3.75 -14.28 -13.63
CA SER A 94 3.20 -12.97 -13.28
C SER A 94 2.99 -12.87 -11.78
N ILE A 95 3.43 -11.76 -11.18
CA ILE A 95 3.18 -11.50 -9.76
C ILE A 95 1.68 -11.42 -9.60
N LYS A 96 1.10 -12.49 -9.03
CA LYS A 96 -0.35 -12.60 -8.88
C LYS A 96 -0.76 -11.53 -7.89
N ARG A 97 -1.70 -10.68 -8.31
CA ARG A 97 -2.44 -9.83 -7.38
C ARG A 97 -3.02 -10.75 -6.30
N ILE A 98 -2.73 -10.44 -5.04
CA ILE A 98 -3.16 -11.26 -3.91
C ILE A 98 -4.69 -11.15 -3.81
N SER A 99 -5.39 -12.18 -4.29
CA SER A 99 -6.82 -12.34 -4.03
C SER A 99 -7.05 -12.75 -2.57
N CYS A 100 -8.27 -12.61 -2.05
CA CYS A 100 -8.54 -13.13 -0.71
C CYS A 100 -8.25 -14.64 -0.67
N LEU A 101 -8.52 -15.38 -1.74
CA LEU A 101 -8.26 -16.84 -1.84
C LEU A 101 -6.79 -17.21 -1.63
N GLN A 102 -5.86 -16.30 -1.95
CA GLN A 102 -4.42 -16.51 -1.81
C GLN A 102 -3.85 -15.93 -0.49
N CYS A 103 -4.70 -15.34 0.36
CA CYS A 103 -4.29 -14.74 1.62
C CYS A 103 -4.17 -15.78 2.73
N ASN A 104 -3.07 -15.74 3.48
CA ASN A 104 -2.84 -16.62 4.64
C ASN A 104 -3.88 -16.45 5.77
N LYS A 105 -4.60 -15.32 5.80
CA LYS A 105 -5.68 -15.04 6.76
C LYS A 105 -7.07 -15.37 6.21
N TYR A 106 -7.18 -16.05 5.06
CA TYR A 106 -8.46 -16.31 4.38
C TYR A 106 -9.52 -16.96 5.27
N SER A 107 -9.13 -17.91 6.13
CA SER A 107 -10.04 -18.65 7.00
C SER A 107 -10.65 -17.80 8.12
N ASN A 108 -9.91 -16.83 8.64
CA ASN A 108 -10.25 -16.09 9.87
C ASN A 108 -10.43 -14.58 9.67
N CYS A 109 -10.37 -14.08 8.44
CA CYS A 109 -10.50 -12.66 8.14
C CYS A 109 -11.98 -12.23 8.09
N MET A 110 -12.39 -11.38 9.03
CA MET A 110 -13.74 -10.78 9.07
C MET A 110 -14.02 -9.76 7.94
N PHE A 111 -13.00 -9.37 7.17
CA PHE A 111 -13.09 -8.40 6.07
C PHE A 111 -12.99 -9.05 4.67
N ARG A 112 -13.12 -10.37 4.58
CA ARG A 112 -13.02 -11.13 3.33
C ARG A 112 -14.10 -10.69 2.34
N LYS A 113 -13.68 -10.24 1.14
CA LYS A 113 -14.58 -9.84 0.03
C LYS A 113 -14.77 -10.89 -1.08
N GLY A 114 -14.02 -12.00 -1.05
CA GLY A 114 -14.14 -13.08 -2.05
C GLY A 114 -12.99 -13.11 -3.07
N ASP A 115 -13.30 -13.57 -4.28
CA ASP A 115 -12.32 -14.15 -5.22
C ASP A 115 -11.40 -13.13 -5.91
N ASP A 116 -11.82 -11.86 -6.00
CA ASP A 116 -11.14 -10.91 -6.89
C ASP A 116 -9.93 -10.23 -6.26
N ARG A 117 -10.05 -9.66 -5.04
CA ARG A 117 -8.98 -8.86 -4.40
C ARG A 117 -9.07 -8.88 -2.88
N CYS A 118 -7.92 -8.82 -2.20
CA CYS A 118 -7.84 -8.58 -0.75
C CYS A 118 -7.62 -7.08 -0.49
N GLY A 119 -8.63 -6.39 0.06
CA GLY A 119 -8.60 -4.94 0.28
C GLY A 119 -9.71 -4.21 -0.49
N ASN A 120 -9.56 -2.89 -0.69
CA ASN A 120 -10.31 -2.17 -1.74
C ASN A 120 -9.56 -2.31 -3.06
#